data_AF-X1A9F2-F1
#
_entry.id   AF-X1A9F2-F1
#
_cell.length_a   1.000
_cell.length_b   1.000
_cell.length_c   1.000
_cell.angle_alpha   90.00
_cell.angle_beta   90.00
_cell.angle_gamma   90.00
#
_symmetry.space_group_name_H-M   'P 1'
#
loop_
_entity.id
_entity.type
_entity.pdbx_description
1 polymer ?
#
loop_
_entity_poly.entity_id
_entity_poly.type
_entity_poly.pdbx_seq_one_letter_code
_entity_poly.pdbx_strand_id
1 'polypeptide(L)'
;EWWDAQGDGSTNDSAAIQAAIDSVAGADGGTVQLMAKNYICNIEMQRYVTLRGVYAGLAVTDGADVNAGTVLTANATGAVIDTPVATTTGMRIENLQVEGLGSGTACTGIRFRAVDRSEVTNVLIYNISDEGLLDEAGNNNTYSKIYTKNCLLDRTQAAKIGAVDITCTAVQMSEVEASSYSQSSLSDGNAYLCGIVIRGNRGTFSRCSGVDSDIGIHIIGDYNRFEVCSADGNYAHGWELFDGAFGNQLTGCTASRNGAETTNTYDGFNIDAFGNLFVGCYALSTGGNKHRYGFNDYSPVQTAPTLRNIYSGCRAYNPDTAEFLGTDNAGSSFPTANTNFFEFAEDDTTPTVASGVLFRTANANNITITDFNGGTPGQRIYLLIDDDHTTIGGSPDIQGGGRLPTRSNLEDMLLSFTHVNGIW
;
A
#
# COMPACT_ATOMS: atom_id res chain seq x y z
N GLU A 1 5.42 23.56 32.08
CA GLU A 1 6.11 24.55 32.94
C GLU A 1 5.18 25.22 33.94
N TRP A 2 4.09 25.90 33.53
CA TRP A 2 3.16 26.50 34.50
C TRP A 2 2.44 25.49 35.41
N TRP A 3 2.34 24.24 34.96
CA TRP A 3 1.81 23.10 35.72
C TRP A 3 2.92 22.13 36.17
N ASP A 4 4.16 22.60 36.28
CA ASP A 4 5.31 21.83 36.77
C ASP A 4 5.75 20.62 35.92
N ALA A 5 5.34 20.53 34.65
CA ALA A 5 5.95 19.60 33.69
C ALA A 5 7.43 19.96 33.49
N GLN A 6 8.32 19.02 33.79
CA GLN A 6 9.78 19.20 33.82
C GLN A 6 10.39 19.08 32.42
N GLY A 7 10.01 18.04 31.67
CA GLY A 7 10.58 17.74 30.37
C GLY A 7 12.07 17.39 30.44
N ASP A 8 12.48 16.66 31.48
CA ASP A 8 13.88 16.28 31.74
C ASP A 8 14.25 14.88 31.23
N GLY A 9 13.32 14.19 30.55
CA GLY A 9 13.50 12.83 30.05
C GLY A 9 13.59 11.75 31.13
N SER A 10 13.14 12.03 32.36
CA SER A 10 13.18 11.09 33.49
C SER A 10 11.97 11.18 34.42
N THR A 11 11.38 12.37 34.55
CA THR A 11 10.20 12.65 35.34
C THR A 11 8.94 12.29 34.55
N ASN A 12 8.00 11.59 35.17
CA ASN A 12 6.68 11.38 34.59
C ASN A 12 5.87 12.68 34.63
N ASP A 13 5.74 13.31 33.47
CA ASP A 13 5.06 14.58 33.23
C ASP A 13 3.55 14.43 32.95
N SER A 14 3.00 13.21 32.98
CA SER A 14 1.60 12.93 32.61
C SER A 14 0.61 13.81 33.38
N ALA A 15 0.72 13.86 34.71
CA ALA A 15 -0.22 14.62 35.55
C ALA A 15 -0.13 16.14 35.31
N ALA A 16 1.09 16.64 35.10
CA ALA A 16 1.33 18.06 34.84
C ALA A 16 0.79 18.49 33.47
N ILE A 17 1.00 17.69 32.43
CA ILE A 17 0.49 17.97 31.08
C ILE A 17 -1.04 17.79 31.06
N GLN A 18 -1.58 16.76 31.70
CA GLN A 18 -3.02 16.56 31.78
C GLN A 18 -3.72 17.72 32.49
N ALA A 19 -3.16 18.23 33.59
CA ALA A 19 -3.72 19.41 34.28
C ALA A 19 -3.77 20.66 33.38
N ALA A 20 -2.79 20.82 32.48
CA ALA A 20 -2.81 21.90 31.49
C ALA A 20 -3.92 21.70 30.45
N ILE A 21 -4.08 20.48 29.94
CA ILE A 21 -5.15 20.09 29.01
C ILE A 21 -6.52 20.32 29.63
N ASP A 22 -6.75 19.83 30.85
CA ASP A 22 -8.02 19.96 31.56
C ASP A 22 -8.35 21.43 31.83
N SER A 23 -7.34 22.25 32.17
CA SER A 23 -7.51 23.67 32.40
C SER A 23 -7.99 24.41 31.15
N VAL A 24 -7.44 24.11 29.97
CA VAL A 24 -7.87 24.78 28.72
C VAL A 24 -9.19 24.20 28.21
N ALA A 25 -9.44 22.90 28.38
CA ALA A 25 -10.71 22.28 28.04
C ALA A 25 -11.87 22.84 28.88
N GLY A 26 -11.63 23.08 30.18
CA GLY A 26 -12.59 23.73 31.08
C GLY A 26 -12.90 25.19 30.72
N ALA A 27 -12.06 25.81 29.88
CA ALA A 27 -12.27 27.14 29.30
C ALA A 27 -12.86 27.10 27.88
N ASP A 28 -13.48 25.96 27.50
CA ASP A 28 -14.05 25.69 26.18
C ASP A 28 -13.03 25.63 25.02
N GLY A 29 -11.78 25.29 25.35
CA GLY A 29 -10.72 25.02 24.39
C GLY A 29 -9.53 25.97 24.54
N GLY A 30 -8.48 25.67 23.79
CA GLY A 30 -7.26 26.47 23.82
C GLY A 30 -6.04 25.68 23.36
N THR A 31 -4.86 26.28 23.58
CA THR A 31 -3.59 25.67 23.18
C THR A 31 -2.73 25.39 24.40
N VAL A 32 -2.30 24.14 24.55
CA VAL A 32 -1.22 23.73 25.45
C VAL A 32 0.08 23.73 24.64
N GLN A 33 0.95 24.71 24.91
CA GLN A 33 2.28 24.78 24.30
C GLN A 33 3.29 24.03 25.16
N LEU A 34 3.96 23.06 24.56
CA LEU A 34 5.12 22.36 25.12
C LEU A 34 6.41 22.98 24.59
N MET A 35 7.44 23.04 25.44
CA MET A 35 8.75 23.59 25.06
C MET A 35 9.61 22.49 24.41
N ALA A 36 10.72 22.86 23.78
CA ALA A 36 11.67 21.92 23.17
C ALA A 36 12.43 21.13 24.26
N LYS A 37 11.81 20.05 24.73
CA LYS A 37 12.21 19.21 25.87
C LYS A 37 11.67 17.79 25.67
N ASN A 38 12.15 16.84 26.48
CA ASN A 38 11.67 15.46 26.48
C ASN A 38 10.77 15.20 27.68
N TYR A 39 9.48 14.99 27.44
CA TYR A 39 8.48 14.72 28.48
C TYR A 39 8.12 13.24 28.47
N ILE A 40 8.24 12.57 29.61
CA ILE A 40 7.73 11.18 29.75
C ILE A 40 6.26 11.25 30.14
N CYS A 41 5.34 10.79 29.30
CA CYS A 41 3.92 10.85 29.59
C CYS A 41 3.05 9.81 28.89
N ASN A 42 1.86 9.60 29.45
CA ASN A 42 0.67 9.13 28.74
C ASN A 42 -0.46 10.12 29.08
N ILE A 43 -1.07 10.74 28.07
CA ILE A 43 -2.07 11.81 28.24
C ILE A 43 -3.35 11.53 27.46
N GLU A 44 -4.46 12.12 27.87
CA GLU A 44 -5.75 12.07 27.17
C GLU A 44 -6.15 13.46 26.70
N MET A 45 -6.27 13.65 25.38
CA MET A 45 -6.70 14.89 24.76
C MET A 45 -8.19 15.17 25.01
N GLN A 46 -8.57 16.44 25.13
CA GLN A 46 -9.95 16.87 25.38
C GLN A 46 -10.48 17.73 24.23
N ARG A 47 -11.82 17.87 24.14
CA ARG A 47 -12.49 18.66 23.09
C ARG A 47 -11.88 20.06 22.95
N TYR A 48 -11.75 20.53 21.72
CA TYR A 48 -11.25 21.88 21.41
C TYR A 48 -9.83 22.22 21.96
N VAL A 49 -9.05 21.21 22.34
CA VAL A 49 -7.67 21.40 22.78
C VAL A 49 -6.70 21.18 21.63
N THR A 50 -5.78 22.15 21.47
CA THR A 50 -4.58 22.02 20.65
C THR A 50 -3.39 21.69 21.54
N LEU A 51 -2.72 20.57 21.31
CA LEU A 51 -1.41 20.25 21.87
C LEU A 51 -0.34 20.60 20.84
N ARG A 52 0.50 21.57 21.16
CA ARG A 52 1.51 22.11 20.24
C ARG A 52 2.90 21.98 20.85
N GLY A 53 3.81 21.31 20.16
CA GLY A 53 5.24 21.34 20.50
C GLY A 53 6.01 22.45 19.79
N VAL A 54 7.33 22.44 20.00
CA VAL A 54 8.31 23.18 19.21
C VAL A 54 9.04 22.16 18.37
N TYR A 55 8.86 22.17 17.05
CA TYR A 55 9.52 21.22 16.14
C TYR A 55 10.67 21.89 15.40
N ALA A 56 11.87 21.30 15.47
CA ALA A 56 13.07 21.82 14.81
C ALA A 56 13.25 21.32 13.36
N GLY A 57 12.28 20.57 12.83
CA GLY A 57 12.29 20.02 11.48
C GLY A 57 12.48 18.50 11.45
N LEU A 58 12.00 17.87 10.38
CA LEU A 58 12.18 16.44 10.10
C LEU A 58 13.64 16.19 9.71
N ALA A 59 14.51 15.99 10.69
CA ALA A 59 15.84 15.44 10.46
C ALA A 59 15.79 13.94 10.73
N VAL A 60 15.38 13.16 9.71
CA VAL A 60 15.47 11.70 9.75
C VAL A 60 16.90 11.32 9.39
N THR A 61 17.75 11.12 10.38
CA THR A 61 19.04 10.43 10.20
C THR A 61 18.98 9.09 10.90
N ASP A 62 19.32 8.02 10.17
CA ASP A 62 19.45 6.66 10.71
C ASP A 62 20.37 6.67 11.94
N GLY A 63 19.78 6.45 13.12
CA GLY A 63 20.51 6.04 14.32
C GLY A 63 21.06 7.14 15.23
N ALA A 64 20.70 8.43 15.06
CA ALA A 64 21.01 9.44 16.06
C ALA A 64 19.93 10.54 16.13
N ASP A 65 19.30 10.65 17.29
CA ASP A 65 18.36 11.71 17.66
C ASP A 65 18.94 13.09 17.35
N VAL A 66 18.44 13.74 16.31
CA VAL A 66 18.66 15.18 16.11
C VAL A 66 17.58 15.95 16.87
N ASN A 67 17.45 15.66 18.17
CA ASN A 67 16.38 16.19 19.02
C ASN A 67 16.67 17.63 19.44
N ALA A 68 16.23 18.59 18.62
CA ALA A 68 16.13 20.00 18.98
C ALA A 68 14.67 20.46 19.22
N GLY A 69 13.71 19.51 19.33
CA GLY A 69 12.28 19.79 19.46
C GLY A 69 11.60 19.23 20.72
N THR A 70 10.27 19.30 20.75
CA THR A 70 9.42 18.67 21.78
C THR A 70 9.25 17.18 21.51
N VAL A 71 9.57 16.35 22.50
CA VAL A 71 9.38 14.90 22.47
C VAL A 71 8.43 14.49 23.58
N LEU A 72 7.45 13.64 23.25
CA LEU A 72 6.61 12.93 24.21
C LEU A 72 6.97 11.45 24.16
N THR A 73 7.62 10.94 25.19
CA THR A 73 7.96 9.52 25.33
C THR A 73 6.92 8.81 26.18
N ALA A 74 6.47 7.63 25.76
CA ALA A 74 5.56 6.79 26.53
C ALA A 74 6.09 6.53 27.96
N ASN A 75 5.24 6.71 28.97
CA ASN A 75 5.59 6.40 30.37
C ASN A 75 5.34 4.92 30.72
N ALA A 76 4.31 4.31 30.12
CA ALA A 76 3.91 2.93 30.36
C ALA A 76 3.15 2.38 29.14
N THR A 77 2.60 1.17 29.29
CA THR A 77 1.72 0.56 28.28
C THR A 77 0.52 1.44 27.94
N GLY A 78 0.08 1.43 26.68
CA GLY A 78 -1.07 2.20 26.18
C GLY A 78 -0.66 3.28 25.17
N ALA A 79 -1.55 4.23 24.89
CA ALA A 79 -1.25 5.31 23.95
C ALA A 79 -0.43 6.42 24.63
N VAL A 80 0.55 7.01 23.93
CA VAL A 80 1.26 8.21 24.43
C VAL A 80 0.30 9.39 24.47
N ILE A 81 -0.44 9.58 23.37
CA ILE A 81 -1.54 10.54 23.28
C ILE A 81 -2.81 9.76 22.94
N ASP A 82 -3.74 9.72 23.89
CA ASP A 82 -5.04 9.06 23.74
C ASP A 82 -6.18 10.09 23.62
N THR A 83 -7.38 9.59 23.39
CA THR A 83 -8.62 10.36 23.43
C THR A 83 -9.70 9.60 24.22
N PRO A 84 -10.71 10.29 24.76
CA PRO A 84 -11.82 9.64 25.43
C PRO A 84 -12.54 8.66 24.50
N VAL A 85 -13.09 7.60 25.09
CA VAL A 85 -13.93 6.62 24.35
C VAL A 85 -15.24 7.27 23.86
N ALA A 86 -15.71 8.32 24.55
CA ALA A 86 -16.86 9.10 24.12
C ALA A 86 -16.51 10.02 22.95
N THR A 87 -17.46 10.22 22.04
CA THR A 87 -17.26 11.09 20.87
C THR A 87 -16.80 12.49 21.28
N THR A 88 -15.68 12.94 20.72
CA THR A 88 -15.09 14.26 20.95
C THR A 88 -14.72 14.93 19.63
N THR A 89 -14.42 16.24 19.66
CA THR A 89 -14.16 17.00 18.42
C THR A 89 -13.23 18.18 18.58
N GLY A 90 -12.69 18.64 17.46
CA GLY A 90 -11.95 19.90 17.34
C GLY A 90 -10.59 19.87 18.05
N MET A 91 -9.98 18.70 18.15
CA MET A 91 -8.66 18.54 18.74
C MET A 91 -7.59 18.75 17.69
N ARG A 92 -6.41 19.19 18.13
CA ARG A 92 -5.25 19.33 17.24
C ARG A 92 -3.98 18.88 17.93
N ILE A 93 -3.19 18.07 17.26
CA ILE A 93 -1.85 17.65 17.71
C ILE A 93 -0.86 18.12 16.66
N GLU A 94 0.13 18.92 17.06
CA GLU A 94 1.08 19.45 16.07
C GLU A 94 2.48 19.74 16.59
N ASN A 95 3.44 19.68 15.66
CA ASN A 95 4.82 20.14 15.83
C ASN A 95 5.55 19.45 16.99
N LEU A 96 5.44 18.13 17.08
CA LEU A 96 6.08 17.33 18.13
C LEU A 96 6.51 15.95 17.63
N GLN A 97 7.35 15.30 18.43
CA GLN A 97 7.68 13.88 18.28
C GLN A 97 6.96 13.06 19.34
N VAL A 98 6.48 11.88 18.95
CA VAL A 98 5.93 10.85 19.83
C VAL A 98 6.83 9.63 19.77
N GLU A 99 7.25 9.13 20.94
CA GLU A 99 8.17 8.01 21.05
C GLU A 99 7.64 6.92 21.98
N GLY A 100 7.77 5.66 21.56
CA GLY A 100 7.42 4.51 22.38
C GLY A 100 8.60 3.93 23.17
N LEU A 101 8.34 2.79 23.81
CA LEU A 101 9.32 2.07 24.63
C LEU A 101 9.95 0.87 23.90
N GLY A 102 9.77 0.76 22.58
CA GLY A 102 10.25 -0.36 21.78
C GLY A 102 9.36 -1.61 21.84
N SER A 103 9.82 -2.72 21.26
CA SER A 103 9.05 -3.99 21.13
C SER A 103 8.66 -4.66 22.45
N GLY A 104 9.30 -4.32 23.57
CA GLY A 104 9.07 -4.98 24.86
C GLY A 104 7.84 -4.48 25.62
N THR A 105 7.20 -3.40 25.18
CA THR A 105 6.09 -2.76 25.90
C THR A 105 5.00 -2.36 24.91
N ALA A 106 3.80 -2.94 25.03
CA ALA A 106 2.64 -2.61 24.19
C ALA A 106 2.29 -1.12 24.29
N CYS A 107 2.37 -0.42 23.17
CA CYS A 107 2.34 1.03 23.09
C CYS A 107 1.81 1.44 21.72
N THR A 108 0.84 2.35 21.71
CA THR A 108 0.38 3.06 20.52
C THR A 108 0.94 4.48 20.59
N GLY A 109 1.29 5.10 19.46
CA GLY A 109 1.77 6.49 19.47
C GLY A 109 0.63 7.47 19.79
N ILE A 110 -0.23 7.68 18.81
CA ILE A 110 -1.43 8.54 18.91
C ILE A 110 -2.65 7.68 18.64
N ARG A 111 -3.65 7.73 19.54
CA ARG A 111 -4.93 7.03 19.37
C ARG A 111 -6.13 7.96 19.41
N PHE A 112 -6.87 7.99 18.31
CA PHE A 112 -8.19 8.61 18.20
C PHE A 112 -9.25 7.51 18.27
N ARG A 113 -10.06 7.49 19.34
CA ARG A 113 -11.03 6.41 19.57
C ARG A 113 -12.41 6.67 18.97
N ALA A 114 -12.86 7.92 19.06
CA ALA A 114 -14.15 8.39 18.54
C ALA A 114 -14.06 9.89 18.28
N VAL A 115 -13.29 10.30 17.28
CA VAL A 115 -12.90 11.71 17.11
C VAL A 115 -13.43 12.29 15.82
N ASP A 116 -14.09 13.44 15.90
CA ASP A 116 -14.59 14.16 14.73
C ASP A 116 -13.82 15.47 14.50
N ARG A 117 -13.62 15.85 13.23
CA ARG A 117 -13.12 17.18 12.83
C ARG A 117 -11.85 17.60 13.59
N SER A 118 -10.93 16.67 13.75
CA SER A 118 -9.66 16.89 14.46
C SER A 118 -8.47 16.73 13.52
N GLU A 119 -7.32 17.21 13.96
CA GLU A 119 -6.13 17.31 13.11
C GLU A 119 -4.90 16.74 13.81
N VAL A 120 -4.11 15.95 13.09
CA VAL A 120 -2.72 15.64 13.45
C VAL A 120 -1.83 16.16 12.34
N THR A 121 -0.93 17.08 12.64
CA THR A 121 -0.07 17.68 11.62
C THR A 121 1.38 17.87 12.05
N ASN A 122 2.31 17.58 11.15
CA ASN A 122 3.75 17.79 11.39
C ASN A 122 4.23 17.05 12.65
N VAL A 123 4.03 15.72 12.65
CA VAL A 123 4.36 14.83 13.76
C VAL A 123 5.28 13.70 13.29
N LEU A 124 6.34 13.46 14.05
CA LEU A 124 7.16 12.26 13.94
C LEU A 124 6.72 11.25 14.99
N ILE A 125 6.47 10.01 14.59
CA ILE A 125 6.11 8.91 15.48
C ILE A 125 7.16 7.80 15.35
N TYR A 126 7.78 7.43 16.46
CA TYR A 126 8.97 6.60 16.44
C TYR A 126 8.99 5.52 17.54
N ASN A 127 9.58 4.37 17.25
CA ASN A 127 9.89 3.31 18.22
C ASN A 127 8.65 2.79 18.99
N ILE A 128 7.57 2.57 18.25
CA ILE A 128 6.28 2.13 18.78
C ILE A 128 6.11 0.62 18.56
N SER A 129 5.71 -0.12 19.59
CA SER A 129 5.45 -1.57 19.47
C SER A 129 4.21 -1.88 18.63
N ASP A 130 3.16 -1.08 18.76
CA ASP A 130 1.92 -1.22 18.00
C ASP A 130 1.80 -0.10 16.94
N GLU A 131 0.59 0.38 16.64
CA GLU A 131 0.36 1.41 15.64
C GLU A 131 0.96 2.76 16.06
N GLY A 132 1.64 3.44 15.13
CA GLY A 132 2.12 4.80 15.36
C GLY A 132 0.96 5.78 15.47
N LEU A 133 0.03 5.74 14.52
CA LEU A 133 -1.22 6.49 14.54
C LEU A 133 -2.38 5.53 14.31
N LEU A 134 -3.30 5.48 15.27
CA LEU A 134 -4.53 4.70 15.19
C LEU A 134 -5.75 5.61 15.29
N ASP A 135 -6.60 5.62 14.27
CA ASP A 135 -7.94 6.20 14.31
C ASP A 135 -8.99 5.07 14.25
N GLU A 136 -9.56 4.73 15.40
CA GLU A 136 -10.51 3.62 15.57
C GLU A 136 -11.91 3.99 15.07
N ALA A 137 -12.31 5.26 15.17
CA ALA A 137 -13.61 5.75 14.70
C ALA A 137 -13.70 7.27 14.69
N GLY A 138 -14.57 7.79 13.83
CA GLY A 138 -14.84 9.21 13.75
C GLY A 138 -15.25 9.67 12.35
N ASN A 139 -15.25 10.98 12.15
CA ASN A 139 -15.59 11.61 10.89
C ASN A 139 -14.85 12.93 10.63
N ASN A 140 -14.39 13.12 9.38
CA ASN A 140 -13.75 14.35 8.88
C ASN A 140 -12.46 14.74 9.62
N ASN A 141 -11.64 13.76 10.01
CA ASN A 141 -10.31 14.05 10.56
C ASN A 141 -9.31 14.40 9.45
N THR A 142 -8.30 15.19 9.80
CA THR A 142 -7.22 15.60 8.91
C THR A 142 -5.87 15.12 9.44
N TYR A 143 -5.08 14.49 8.56
CA TYR A 143 -3.75 13.98 8.87
C TYR A 143 -2.77 14.54 7.86
N SER A 144 -1.75 15.28 8.30
CA SER A 144 -0.79 15.83 7.34
C SER A 144 0.64 15.88 7.84
N LYS A 145 1.61 15.65 6.96
CA LYS A 145 3.04 15.74 7.33
C LYS A 145 3.37 14.84 8.52
N ILE A 146 2.91 13.61 8.46
CA ILE A 146 3.16 12.60 9.50
C ILE A 146 4.22 11.66 8.98
N TYR A 147 5.24 11.42 9.80
CA TYR A 147 6.26 10.44 9.51
C TYR A 147 6.25 9.38 10.60
N THR A 148 6.02 8.12 10.25
CA THR A 148 6.16 6.99 11.17
C THR A 148 7.37 6.16 10.79
N LYS A 149 8.20 5.82 11.77
CA LYS A 149 9.37 4.95 11.58
C LYS A 149 9.53 4.03 12.77
N ASN A 150 9.95 2.78 12.54
CA ASN A 150 10.10 1.79 13.61
C ASN A 150 8.82 1.67 14.46
N CYS A 151 7.66 1.68 13.81
CA CYS A 151 6.38 1.34 14.43
C CYS A 151 6.06 -0.15 14.15
N LEU A 152 5.09 -0.73 14.84
CA LEU A 152 4.77 -2.16 14.73
C LEU A 152 5.95 -3.08 15.10
N LEU A 153 6.70 -2.72 16.15
CA LEU A 153 7.81 -3.55 16.64
C LEU A 153 7.37 -4.88 17.26
N ASP A 154 6.11 -5.00 17.70
CA ASP A 154 5.48 -6.28 18.00
C ASP A 154 4.99 -6.94 16.70
N ARG A 155 5.73 -7.98 16.28
CA ARG A 155 5.49 -8.71 15.04
C ARG A 155 4.49 -9.85 15.19
N THR A 156 3.92 -10.07 16.37
CA THR A 156 3.05 -11.24 16.67
C THR A 156 1.58 -11.01 16.30
N GLN A 157 1.35 -10.22 15.26
CA GLN A 157 0.00 -9.83 14.84
C GLN A 157 -0.75 -11.00 14.20
N ALA A 158 -2.07 -11.01 14.40
CA ALA A 158 -2.97 -12.03 13.84
C ALA A 158 -3.87 -11.46 12.72
N ALA A 159 -3.69 -10.19 12.38
CA ALA A 159 -4.45 -9.48 11.35
C ALA A 159 -3.57 -8.37 10.77
N LYS A 160 -3.95 -7.87 9.58
CA LYS A 160 -3.28 -6.73 8.96
C LYS A 160 -3.52 -5.48 9.78
N ILE A 161 -2.44 -4.82 10.21
CA ILE A 161 -2.46 -3.55 10.95
C ILE A 161 -1.43 -2.58 10.37
N GLY A 162 -1.68 -1.28 10.53
CA GLY A 162 -0.84 -0.22 9.94
C GLY A 162 0.01 0.50 10.96
N ALA A 163 1.22 0.93 10.56
CA ALA A 163 1.94 1.96 11.30
C ALA A 163 1.09 3.26 11.35
N VAL A 164 0.33 3.50 10.29
CA VAL A 164 -0.84 4.39 10.27
C VAL A 164 -2.09 3.59 9.94
N ASP A 165 -3.06 3.54 10.86
CA ASP A 165 -4.28 2.75 10.74
C ASP A 165 -5.52 3.63 10.90
N ILE A 166 -6.33 3.74 9.85
CA ILE A 166 -7.43 4.71 9.76
C ILE A 166 -8.78 4.03 9.48
N THR A 167 -9.68 4.09 10.46
CA THR A 167 -11.07 3.61 10.37
C THR A 167 -12.09 4.74 10.24
N CYS A 168 -11.71 5.97 10.55
CA CYS A 168 -12.55 7.16 10.40
C CYS A 168 -13.00 7.42 8.96
N THR A 169 -14.22 7.93 8.80
CA THR A 169 -14.83 8.26 7.49
C THR A 169 -14.55 9.70 7.08
N ALA A 170 -14.52 9.97 5.77
CA ALA A 170 -14.33 11.29 5.18
C ALA A 170 -13.02 11.98 5.60
N VAL A 171 -11.98 11.18 5.83
CA VAL A 171 -10.65 11.66 6.21
C VAL A 171 -9.99 12.44 5.08
N GLN A 172 -9.21 13.45 5.43
CA GLN A 172 -8.24 14.08 4.54
C GLN A 172 -6.83 13.76 5.02
N MET A 173 -6.07 12.99 4.25
CA MET A 173 -4.71 12.63 4.59
C MET A 173 -3.75 13.11 3.49
N SER A 174 -2.68 13.80 3.86
CA SER A 174 -1.71 14.30 2.88
C SER A 174 -0.28 14.34 3.37
N GLU A 175 0.69 13.99 2.52
CA GLU A 175 2.12 14.08 2.87
C GLU A 175 2.46 13.22 4.10
N VAL A 176 1.92 11.99 4.14
CA VAL A 176 2.18 11.01 5.19
C VAL A 176 3.12 9.95 4.66
N GLU A 177 4.22 9.69 5.33
CA GLU A 177 5.09 8.56 5.03
C GLU A 177 5.13 7.63 6.23
N ALA A 178 4.75 6.37 6.01
CA ALA A 178 4.60 5.40 7.06
C ALA A 178 5.39 4.13 6.76
N SER A 179 6.28 3.77 7.68
CA SER A 179 6.92 2.46 7.71
C SER A 179 6.58 1.69 8.97
N SER A 180 6.28 0.41 8.78
CA SER A 180 6.39 -0.59 9.83
C SER A 180 7.87 -0.89 10.12
N TYR A 181 8.12 -1.75 11.09
CA TYR A 181 9.47 -2.11 11.51
C TYR A 181 10.34 -2.60 10.36
N SER A 182 11.48 -1.93 10.15
CA SER A 182 12.46 -2.27 9.12
C SER A 182 13.34 -3.45 9.56
N GLN A 183 12.95 -4.67 9.21
CA GLN A 183 13.86 -5.82 9.23
C GLN A 183 13.93 -6.45 7.86
N SER A 184 15.08 -7.05 7.54
CA SER A 184 15.40 -7.68 6.25
C SER A 184 14.55 -8.91 5.88
N SER A 185 13.39 -9.12 6.53
CA SER A 185 12.47 -10.19 6.21
C SER A 185 11.02 -9.87 6.62
N LEU A 186 10.06 -10.56 6.00
CA LEU A 186 8.64 -10.53 6.38
C LEU A 186 8.39 -10.85 7.86
N SER A 187 7.34 -10.25 8.44
CA SER A 187 6.88 -10.56 9.80
C SER A 187 6.23 -11.93 9.90
N ASP A 188 5.47 -12.31 8.88
CA ASP A 188 4.69 -13.53 8.79
C ASP A 188 4.44 -13.86 7.32
N GLY A 189 4.15 -15.13 6.99
CA GLY A 189 3.80 -15.54 5.63
C GLY A 189 2.54 -14.87 5.08
N ASN A 190 1.68 -14.34 5.95
CA ASN A 190 0.48 -13.57 5.58
C ASN A 190 0.71 -12.06 5.50
N ALA A 191 1.94 -11.58 5.74
CA ALA A 191 2.31 -10.17 5.62
C ALA A 191 1.41 -9.23 6.44
N TYR A 192 1.41 -9.36 7.78
CA TYR A 192 0.47 -8.64 8.63
C TYR A 192 0.84 -7.17 8.88
N LEU A 193 2.11 -6.78 8.72
CA LEU A 193 2.55 -5.42 9.07
C LEU A 193 2.52 -4.49 7.87
N CYS A 194 1.60 -3.54 7.88
CA CYS A 194 1.41 -2.58 6.80
C CYS A 194 2.03 -1.22 7.16
N GLY A 195 2.47 -0.47 6.14
CA GLY A 195 2.80 0.95 6.33
C GLY A 195 1.53 1.74 6.66
N ILE A 196 0.53 1.66 5.77
CA ILE A 196 -0.76 2.34 5.91
C ILE A 196 -1.89 1.32 5.75
N VAL A 197 -2.89 1.37 6.63
CA VAL A 197 -4.15 0.65 6.44
C VAL A 197 -5.35 1.60 6.47
N ILE A 198 -6.21 1.49 5.45
CA ILE A 198 -7.41 2.29 5.29
C ILE A 198 -8.66 1.41 5.37
N ARG A 199 -9.36 1.48 6.50
CA ARG A 199 -10.68 0.88 6.75
C ARG A 199 -11.82 1.86 6.58
N GLY A 200 -11.53 3.15 6.75
CA GLY A 200 -12.49 4.23 6.60
C GLY A 200 -12.99 4.42 5.16
N ASN A 201 -14.16 5.04 5.04
CA ASN A 201 -14.82 5.28 3.75
C ASN A 201 -14.72 6.76 3.34
N ARG A 202 -14.83 7.04 2.03
CA ARG A 202 -14.97 8.40 1.47
C ARG A 202 -13.82 9.36 1.81
N GLY A 203 -12.65 8.83 2.16
CA GLY A 203 -11.46 9.62 2.42
C GLY A 203 -10.81 10.15 1.14
N THR A 204 -9.93 11.12 1.32
CA THR A 204 -9.02 11.63 0.29
C THR A 204 -7.60 11.55 0.81
N PHE A 205 -6.73 10.89 0.07
CA PHE A 205 -5.35 10.56 0.43
C PHE A 205 -4.46 11.09 -0.69
N SER A 206 -3.54 12.00 -0.39
CA SER A 206 -2.69 12.63 -1.40
C SER A 206 -1.22 12.65 -1.00
N ARG A 207 -0.32 12.17 -1.85
CA ARG A 207 1.12 12.10 -1.54
C ARG A 207 1.41 11.34 -0.25
N CYS A 208 0.70 10.24 -0.03
CA CYS A 208 0.99 9.33 1.08
C CYS A 208 1.88 8.19 0.60
N SER A 209 2.77 7.70 1.44
CA SER A 209 3.74 6.66 1.10
C SER A 209 3.75 5.56 2.16
N GLY A 210 3.53 4.32 1.76
CA GLY A 210 3.74 3.13 2.59
C GLY A 210 5.05 2.45 2.19
N VAL A 211 6.05 2.43 3.08
CA VAL A 211 7.41 2.00 2.73
C VAL A 211 8.00 1.05 3.76
N ASP A 212 8.99 0.27 3.34
CA ASP A 212 9.80 -0.62 4.21
C ASP A 212 8.95 -1.49 5.16
N SER A 213 7.79 -1.93 4.67
CA SER A 213 6.81 -2.73 5.43
C SER A 213 6.58 -4.09 4.78
N ASP A 214 5.82 -4.99 5.42
CA ASP A 214 5.41 -6.20 4.70
C ASP A 214 4.53 -5.80 3.51
N ILE A 215 3.50 -5.00 3.77
CA ILE A 215 2.66 -4.38 2.74
C ILE A 215 2.78 -2.86 2.84
N GLY A 216 2.89 -2.17 1.70
CA GLY A 216 2.93 -0.71 1.72
C GLY A 216 1.61 -0.10 2.16
N ILE A 217 0.56 -0.32 1.36
CA ILE A 217 -0.78 0.25 1.59
C ILE A 217 -1.85 -0.82 1.41
N HIS A 218 -2.62 -1.06 2.47
CA HIS A 218 -3.74 -2.00 2.49
C HIS A 218 -5.09 -1.25 2.59
N ILE A 219 -6.03 -1.55 1.70
CA ILE A 219 -7.32 -0.86 1.58
C ILE A 219 -8.45 -1.87 1.70
N ILE A 220 -9.33 -1.62 2.68
CA ILE A 220 -10.57 -2.36 2.90
C ILE A 220 -11.78 -1.42 2.77
N GLY A 221 -11.59 -0.12 3.01
CA GLY A 221 -12.67 0.87 2.92
C GLY A 221 -13.10 1.22 1.48
N ASP A 222 -14.28 1.84 1.39
CA ASP A 222 -14.98 2.16 0.14
C ASP A 222 -14.92 3.65 -0.23
N TYR A 223 -15.04 3.92 -1.53
CA TYR A 223 -15.20 5.26 -2.10
C TYR A 223 -14.07 6.24 -1.74
N ASN A 224 -12.88 5.73 -1.44
CA ASN A 224 -11.72 6.55 -1.15
C ASN A 224 -11.07 7.07 -2.43
N ARG A 225 -10.41 8.23 -2.34
CA ARG A 225 -9.62 8.81 -3.44
C ARG A 225 -8.16 8.87 -3.04
N PHE A 226 -7.30 8.28 -3.84
CA PHE A 226 -5.85 8.28 -3.69
C PHE A 226 -5.22 9.02 -4.87
N GLU A 227 -4.40 10.02 -4.58
CA GLU A 227 -3.74 10.86 -5.58
C GLU A 227 -2.23 10.92 -5.33
N VAL A 228 -1.45 10.41 -6.29
CA VAL A 228 0.03 10.47 -6.25
C VAL A 228 0.58 9.86 -4.96
N CYS A 229 -0.04 8.77 -4.49
CA CYS A 229 0.44 7.99 -3.36
C CYS A 229 1.41 6.89 -3.83
N SER A 230 2.31 6.45 -2.96
CA SER A 230 3.31 5.43 -3.27
C SER A 230 3.28 4.26 -2.30
N ALA A 231 3.64 3.08 -2.77
CA ALA A 231 3.91 1.92 -1.95
C ALA A 231 5.21 1.27 -2.42
N ASP A 232 6.32 1.62 -1.76
CA ASP A 232 7.66 1.34 -2.27
C ASP A 232 8.54 0.56 -1.27
N GLY A 233 9.36 -0.36 -1.78
CA GLY A 233 10.37 -1.04 -0.97
C GLY A 233 9.81 -2.08 0.01
N ASN A 234 8.59 -2.56 -0.22
CA ASN A 234 7.92 -3.47 0.73
C ASN A 234 8.35 -4.94 0.51
N TYR A 235 8.34 -5.74 1.58
CA TYR A 235 8.80 -7.12 1.57
C TYR A 235 7.85 -8.05 0.80
N ALA A 236 6.54 -7.81 0.90
CA ALA A 236 5.49 -8.46 0.13
C ALA A 236 4.90 -7.52 -0.92
N HIS A 237 3.59 -7.25 -0.86
CA HIS A 237 2.87 -6.47 -1.87
C HIS A 237 3.10 -4.96 -1.69
N GLY A 238 3.03 -4.20 -2.79
CA GLY A 238 2.96 -2.74 -2.68
C GLY A 238 1.60 -2.30 -2.17
N TRP A 239 0.60 -2.50 -3.02
CA TRP A 239 -0.79 -2.20 -2.73
C TRP A 239 -1.61 -3.46 -2.57
N GLU A 240 -2.53 -3.43 -1.63
CA GLU A 240 -3.59 -4.41 -1.50
C GLU A 240 -4.95 -3.75 -1.42
N LEU A 241 -5.88 -4.20 -2.28
CA LEU A 241 -7.30 -3.86 -2.19
C LEU A 241 -8.08 -5.16 -1.99
N PHE A 242 -8.70 -5.34 -0.82
CA PHE A 242 -9.26 -6.61 -0.37
C PHE A 242 -10.62 -6.43 0.33
N ASP A 243 -11.21 -7.55 0.75
CA ASP A 243 -12.39 -7.61 1.62
C ASP A 243 -13.60 -6.83 1.10
N GLY A 244 -13.74 -6.78 -0.23
CA GLY A 244 -14.87 -6.14 -0.91
C GLY A 244 -14.74 -4.64 -1.09
N ALA A 245 -13.54 -4.06 -0.89
CA ALA A 245 -13.28 -2.64 -1.13
C ALA A 245 -13.83 -2.19 -2.51
N PHE A 246 -14.71 -1.20 -2.50
CA PHE A 246 -15.49 -0.81 -3.67
C PHE A 246 -15.46 0.69 -3.95
N GLY A 247 -15.47 1.05 -5.24
CA GLY A 247 -15.64 2.44 -5.68
C GLY A 247 -14.44 3.34 -5.37
N ASN A 248 -13.30 2.77 -5.02
CA ASN A 248 -12.07 3.52 -4.77
C ASN A 248 -11.48 4.05 -6.08
N GLN A 249 -10.80 5.18 -6.01
CA GLN A 249 -10.15 5.84 -7.14
C GLN A 249 -8.67 6.04 -6.83
N LEU A 250 -7.79 5.42 -7.59
CA LEU A 250 -6.35 5.55 -7.49
C LEU A 250 -5.83 6.28 -8.72
N THR A 251 -5.26 7.47 -8.54
CA THR A 251 -4.77 8.32 -9.64
C THR A 251 -3.30 8.64 -9.45
N GLY A 252 -2.46 8.27 -10.42
CA GLY A 252 -1.02 8.54 -10.36
C GLY A 252 -0.29 7.78 -9.26
N CYS A 253 -0.87 6.69 -8.74
CA CYS A 253 -0.27 5.93 -7.64
C CYS A 253 0.85 5.01 -8.13
N THR A 254 1.87 4.82 -7.32
CA THR A 254 3.07 4.05 -7.67
C THR A 254 3.29 2.86 -6.75
N ALA A 255 3.81 1.77 -7.31
CA ALA A 255 4.27 0.61 -6.58
C ALA A 255 5.66 0.23 -7.06
N SER A 256 6.72 0.52 -6.30
CA SER A 256 8.10 0.33 -6.75
C SER A 256 8.91 -0.57 -5.82
N ARG A 257 9.75 -1.47 -6.36
CA ARG A 257 10.71 -2.26 -5.57
C ARG A 257 10.05 -3.09 -4.44
N ASN A 258 8.85 -3.61 -4.67
CA ASN A 258 8.18 -4.50 -3.72
C ASN A 258 8.54 -5.97 -4.01
N GLY A 259 8.17 -6.87 -3.11
CA GLY A 259 8.58 -8.28 -3.16
C GLY A 259 10.03 -8.46 -2.72
N ALA A 260 10.52 -7.62 -1.81
CA ALA A 260 11.90 -7.67 -1.35
C ALA A 260 12.27 -8.98 -0.63
N GLU A 261 11.29 -9.74 -0.12
CA GLU A 261 11.51 -11.06 0.48
C GLU A 261 11.85 -12.12 -0.57
N THR A 262 11.06 -12.19 -1.65
CA THR A 262 11.17 -13.25 -2.65
C THR A 262 10.66 -12.75 -4.00
N THR A 263 11.55 -12.78 -4.99
CA THR A 263 11.23 -12.49 -6.39
C THR A 263 10.11 -13.39 -6.90
N ASN A 264 9.23 -12.83 -7.73
CA ASN A 264 8.14 -13.56 -8.40
C ASN A 264 7.07 -14.16 -7.49
N THR A 265 6.96 -13.69 -6.24
CA THR A 265 5.90 -14.12 -5.31
C THR A 265 4.84 -13.04 -5.12
N TYR A 266 5.28 -11.79 -5.02
CA TYR A 266 4.43 -10.67 -4.62
C TYR A 266 4.26 -9.66 -5.74
N ASP A 267 3.15 -8.94 -5.73
CA ASP A 267 2.72 -8.05 -6.82
C ASP A 267 2.91 -6.56 -6.47
N GLY A 268 2.97 -5.72 -7.49
CA GLY A 268 2.92 -4.26 -7.31
C GLY A 268 1.58 -3.82 -6.73
N PHE A 269 0.50 -4.21 -7.40
CA PHE A 269 -0.89 -4.05 -6.96
C PHE A 269 -1.56 -5.42 -6.91
N ASN A 270 -1.93 -5.89 -5.72
CA ASN A 270 -2.69 -7.13 -5.50
C ASN A 270 -4.14 -6.79 -5.17
N ILE A 271 -5.07 -7.22 -6.02
CA ILE A 271 -6.44 -6.72 -6.02
C ILE A 271 -7.39 -7.92 -5.97
N ASP A 272 -8.03 -8.09 -4.82
CA ASP A 272 -9.17 -8.98 -4.60
C ASP A 272 -10.38 -8.14 -4.16
N ALA A 273 -10.74 -7.21 -5.05
CA ALA A 273 -11.72 -6.16 -4.84
C ALA A 273 -12.29 -5.73 -6.19
N PHE A 274 -13.45 -5.09 -6.22
CA PHE A 274 -14.19 -4.86 -7.47
C PHE A 274 -14.77 -3.44 -7.54
N GLY A 275 -15.07 -2.96 -8.76
CA GLY A 275 -15.65 -1.65 -8.97
C GLY A 275 -14.73 -0.46 -8.66
N ASN A 276 -13.42 -0.64 -8.70
CA ASN A 276 -12.43 0.40 -8.44
C ASN A 276 -11.91 1.02 -9.76
N LEU A 277 -11.41 2.26 -9.69
CA LEU A 277 -10.85 2.99 -10.82
C LEU A 277 -9.37 3.27 -10.60
N PHE A 278 -8.53 2.86 -11.54
CA PHE A 278 -7.10 3.13 -11.57
C PHE A 278 -6.78 4.00 -12.77
N VAL A 279 -6.13 5.14 -12.56
CA VAL A 279 -5.78 6.10 -13.61
C VAL A 279 -4.32 6.48 -13.52
N GLY A 280 -3.53 6.13 -14.54
CA GLY A 280 -2.11 6.47 -14.58
C GLY A 280 -1.32 5.88 -13.41
N CYS A 281 -1.71 4.72 -12.90
CA CYS A 281 -0.95 4.04 -11.86
C CYS A 281 0.24 3.27 -12.47
N TYR A 282 1.35 3.18 -11.75
CA TYR A 282 2.57 2.56 -12.23
C TYR A 282 3.10 1.51 -11.27
N ALA A 283 3.37 0.30 -11.76
CA ALA A 283 4.13 -0.71 -11.04
C ALA A 283 5.53 -0.81 -11.64
N LEU A 284 6.58 -0.63 -10.84
CA LEU A 284 7.96 -0.59 -11.29
C LEU A 284 8.83 -1.57 -10.49
N SER A 285 9.31 -2.60 -11.17
CA SER A 285 10.32 -3.51 -10.63
C SER A 285 11.72 -3.01 -11.00
N THR A 286 12.47 -2.52 -10.01
CA THR A 286 13.89 -2.12 -10.18
C THR A 286 14.76 -2.90 -9.20
N GLY A 287 15.91 -3.39 -9.66
CA GLY A 287 16.83 -4.21 -8.84
C GLY A 287 16.69 -5.72 -9.07
N GLY A 288 17.24 -6.51 -8.15
CA GLY A 288 17.27 -7.98 -8.24
C GLY A 288 15.95 -8.65 -7.85
N ASN A 289 15.19 -8.02 -6.95
CA ASN A 289 13.87 -8.50 -6.56
C ASN A 289 12.81 -7.85 -7.45
N LYS A 290 11.98 -8.68 -8.06
CA LYS A 290 10.95 -8.26 -9.01
C LYS A 290 9.58 -8.75 -8.56
N HIS A 291 8.57 -7.92 -8.83
CA HIS A 291 7.17 -8.30 -8.66
C HIS A 291 6.85 -9.54 -9.50
N ARG A 292 5.96 -10.41 -9.03
CA ARG A 292 5.31 -11.41 -9.88
C ARG A 292 4.54 -10.71 -10.98
N TYR A 293 3.51 -9.93 -10.63
CA TYR A 293 2.79 -9.07 -11.56
C TYR A 293 2.90 -7.60 -11.15
N GLY A 294 2.87 -6.69 -12.12
CA GLY A 294 2.70 -5.28 -11.81
C GLY A 294 1.31 -5.00 -11.23
N PHE A 295 0.28 -5.52 -11.90
CA PHE A 295 -1.10 -5.53 -11.45
C PHE A 295 -1.59 -6.98 -11.46
N ASN A 296 -2.17 -7.40 -10.35
CA ASN A 296 -2.77 -8.71 -10.15
C ASN A 296 -4.23 -8.50 -9.74
N ASP A 297 -5.14 -8.60 -10.69
CA ASP A 297 -6.58 -8.45 -10.45
C ASP A 297 -7.28 -9.81 -10.43
N TYR A 298 -7.49 -10.33 -9.22
CA TYR A 298 -8.23 -11.55 -8.92
C TYR A 298 -9.73 -11.31 -8.73
N SER A 299 -10.23 -10.10 -8.98
CA SER A 299 -11.63 -9.77 -8.72
C SER A 299 -12.55 -10.87 -9.27
N PRO A 300 -13.41 -11.45 -8.42
CA PRO A 300 -14.23 -12.59 -8.83
C PRO A 300 -15.04 -12.16 -10.06
N VAL A 301 -15.13 -13.03 -11.07
CA VAL A 301 -15.73 -12.71 -12.38
C VAL A 301 -17.10 -12.04 -12.19
N GLN A 302 -17.14 -10.70 -12.29
CA GLN A 302 -18.36 -9.93 -12.16
C GLN A 302 -19.07 -9.87 -13.51
N THR A 303 -20.27 -10.44 -13.55
CA THR A 303 -21.12 -10.44 -14.75
C THR A 303 -21.62 -9.04 -15.09
N ALA A 304 -21.74 -8.14 -14.09
CA ALA A 304 -22.12 -6.75 -14.27
C ALA A 304 -20.88 -5.88 -14.60
N PRO A 305 -20.84 -5.20 -15.77
CA PRO A 305 -19.73 -4.32 -16.14
C PRO A 305 -19.47 -3.19 -15.14
N THR A 306 -20.51 -2.72 -14.44
CA THR A 306 -20.43 -1.64 -13.44
C THR A 306 -19.70 -2.03 -12.16
N LEU A 307 -19.46 -3.32 -11.94
CA LEU A 307 -18.76 -3.83 -10.76
C LEU A 307 -17.33 -4.22 -11.08
N ARG A 308 -16.81 -3.95 -12.28
CA ARG A 308 -15.43 -4.30 -12.65
C ARG A 308 -14.46 -3.19 -12.27
N ASN A 309 -13.21 -3.58 -12.02
CA ASN A 309 -12.14 -2.59 -11.95
C ASN A 309 -11.86 -2.01 -13.34
N ILE A 310 -11.51 -0.72 -13.38
CA ILE A 310 -11.24 0.02 -14.61
C ILE A 310 -9.81 0.56 -14.57
N TYR A 311 -9.04 0.38 -15.64
CA TYR A 311 -7.65 0.78 -15.73
C TYR A 311 -7.41 1.72 -16.91
N SER A 312 -7.08 2.98 -16.63
CA SER A 312 -6.84 3.99 -17.66
C SER A 312 -5.40 4.48 -17.61
N GLY A 313 -4.58 4.08 -18.59
CA GLY A 313 -3.19 4.56 -18.69
C GLY A 313 -2.24 4.01 -17.62
N CYS A 314 -2.65 2.94 -16.91
CA CYS A 314 -1.79 2.22 -15.99
C CYS A 314 -0.71 1.41 -16.73
N ARG A 315 0.44 1.16 -16.10
CA ARG A 315 1.55 0.40 -16.71
C ARG A 315 2.35 -0.39 -15.68
N ALA A 316 2.79 -1.60 -16.02
CA ALA A 316 3.86 -2.28 -15.33
C ALA A 316 5.18 -2.18 -16.10
N TYR A 317 6.30 -2.05 -15.39
CA TYR A 317 7.65 -2.06 -15.96
C TYR A 317 8.50 -3.11 -15.28
N ASN A 318 9.06 -4.02 -16.09
CA ASN A 318 9.99 -5.08 -15.69
C ASN A 318 9.48 -6.06 -14.60
N PRO A 319 8.19 -6.46 -14.55
CA PRO A 319 7.79 -7.55 -13.65
C PRO A 319 8.47 -8.87 -14.04
N ASP A 320 8.60 -9.80 -13.11
CA ASP A 320 9.22 -11.11 -13.35
C ASP A 320 8.32 -12.04 -14.16
N THR A 321 7.01 -11.93 -13.95
CA THR A 321 5.98 -12.59 -14.73
C THR A 321 5.10 -11.53 -15.42
N ALA A 322 4.70 -11.80 -16.66
CA ALA A 322 3.83 -10.91 -17.43
C ALA A 322 2.49 -10.61 -16.71
N GLU A 323 1.92 -9.42 -16.94
CA GLU A 323 0.71 -8.87 -16.29
C GLU A 323 -0.49 -9.84 -16.27
N PHE A 324 -1.21 -9.94 -15.14
CA PHE A 324 -2.41 -10.77 -14.98
C PHE A 324 -3.70 -9.94 -14.94
N LEU A 325 -4.67 -10.32 -15.78
CA LEU A 325 -6.03 -9.81 -15.75
C LEU A 325 -7.01 -11.00 -15.72
N GLY A 326 -7.73 -11.18 -14.62
CA GLY A 326 -8.78 -12.20 -14.53
C GLY A 326 -10.04 -11.91 -15.36
N THR A 327 -10.21 -10.70 -15.91
CA THR A 327 -11.40 -10.32 -16.68
C THR A 327 -11.09 -9.68 -18.03
N ASP A 328 -11.63 -10.29 -19.10
CA ASP A 328 -11.60 -9.75 -20.45
C ASP A 328 -12.69 -8.69 -20.66
N ASN A 329 -12.25 -7.49 -21.08
CA ASN A 329 -12.97 -6.46 -21.86
C ASN A 329 -13.31 -5.11 -21.18
N ALA A 330 -13.15 -4.08 -22.04
CA ALA A 330 -13.49 -2.65 -21.96
C ALA A 330 -12.88 -1.86 -20.80
N GLY A 331 -11.84 -1.07 -21.11
CA GLY A 331 -11.16 -0.19 -20.15
C GLY A 331 -10.00 -0.86 -19.41
N SER A 332 -9.51 -2.00 -19.90
CA SER A 332 -8.29 -2.67 -19.43
C SER A 332 -7.29 -2.83 -20.59
N SER A 333 -7.09 -1.75 -21.35
CA SER A 333 -6.04 -1.74 -22.36
C SER A 333 -4.75 -1.29 -21.70
N PHE A 334 -3.90 -2.22 -21.27
CA PHE A 334 -2.50 -1.92 -21.09
C PHE A 334 -1.91 -1.74 -22.50
N PRO A 335 -1.48 -0.53 -22.90
CA PRO A 335 -0.69 -0.40 -24.11
C PRO A 335 0.63 -1.10 -23.85
N THR A 336 0.87 -2.23 -24.51
CA THR A 336 2.16 -2.90 -24.52
C THR A 336 3.19 -1.92 -25.11
N ALA A 337 3.97 -1.26 -24.25
CA ALA A 337 5.09 -0.41 -24.67
C ALA A 337 6.32 -1.24 -25.05
N ASN A 338 6.31 -2.55 -24.83
CA ASN A 338 7.35 -3.42 -25.33
C ASN A 338 7.15 -3.56 -26.84
N THR A 339 8.14 -3.19 -27.64
CA THR A 339 8.16 -3.48 -29.09
C THR A 339 9.10 -4.64 -29.41
N ASN A 340 9.78 -5.18 -28.39
CA ASN A 340 10.75 -6.24 -28.57
C ASN A 340 10.04 -7.59 -28.42
N PHE A 341 9.88 -8.27 -29.54
CA PHE A 341 9.39 -9.64 -29.58
C PHE A 341 10.48 -10.61 -29.14
N PHE A 342 10.13 -11.57 -28.29
CA PHE A 342 10.93 -12.77 -28.09
C PHE A 342 10.69 -13.72 -29.26
N GLU A 343 11.76 -14.07 -29.96
CA GLU A 343 11.68 -15.05 -31.03
C GLU A 343 11.64 -16.45 -30.44
N PHE A 344 10.63 -17.25 -30.84
CA PHE A 344 10.61 -18.66 -30.50
C PHE A 344 11.75 -19.40 -31.19
N ALA A 345 12.23 -20.47 -30.56
CA ALA A 345 13.23 -21.33 -31.15
C ALA A 345 12.67 -21.96 -32.45
N GLU A 346 13.55 -22.13 -33.44
CA GLU A 346 13.21 -22.76 -34.70
C GLU A 346 12.66 -24.18 -34.48
N ASP A 347 11.57 -24.49 -35.18
CA ASP A 347 10.86 -25.76 -35.18
C ASP A 347 10.27 -26.19 -33.80
N ASP A 348 10.12 -25.26 -32.85
CA ASP A 348 9.56 -25.55 -31.53
C ASP A 348 8.03 -25.64 -31.57
N THR A 349 7.50 -26.85 -31.34
CA THR A 349 6.05 -27.11 -31.29
C THR A 349 5.42 -26.77 -29.93
N THR A 350 6.23 -26.51 -28.90
CA THR A 350 5.77 -26.20 -27.53
C THR A 350 6.65 -25.09 -26.90
N PRO A 351 6.71 -23.91 -27.53
CA PRO A 351 7.65 -22.88 -27.12
C PRO A 351 7.42 -22.38 -25.71
N THR A 352 8.51 -22.01 -25.03
CA THR A 352 8.44 -21.43 -23.70
C THR A 352 7.98 -19.97 -23.76
N VAL A 353 7.07 -19.62 -22.87
CA VAL A 353 6.59 -18.25 -22.66
C VAL A 353 6.90 -17.74 -21.26
N ALA A 354 7.79 -18.41 -20.54
CA ALA A 354 8.27 -17.98 -19.25
C ALA A 354 8.80 -16.53 -19.33
N SER A 355 8.20 -15.63 -18.54
CA SER A 355 8.61 -14.22 -18.39
C SER A 355 8.47 -13.30 -19.62
N GLY A 356 7.71 -13.69 -20.65
CA GLY A 356 7.47 -12.86 -21.84
C GLY A 356 6.00 -12.48 -22.05
N VAL A 357 5.78 -11.37 -22.78
CA VAL A 357 4.45 -10.87 -23.17
C VAL A 357 4.29 -10.87 -24.69
N LEU A 358 5.36 -10.55 -25.44
CA LEU A 358 5.34 -10.45 -26.89
C LEU A 358 6.29 -11.48 -27.47
N PHE A 359 5.74 -12.35 -28.31
CA PHE A 359 6.47 -13.41 -28.96
C PHE A 359 6.28 -13.34 -30.46
N ARG A 360 7.28 -13.77 -31.21
CA ARG A 360 7.15 -13.96 -32.65
C ARG A 360 7.69 -15.31 -33.08
N THR A 361 7.12 -15.84 -34.14
CA THR A 361 7.66 -17.03 -34.81
C THR A 361 8.66 -16.64 -35.89
N ALA A 362 9.57 -17.53 -36.25
CA ALA A 362 10.54 -17.31 -37.34
C ALA A 362 10.95 -18.67 -37.95
N ASN A 363 9.97 -19.52 -38.22
CA ASN A 363 10.23 -20.90 -38.62
C ASN A 363 10.55 -21.02 -40.12
N ALA A 364 11.56 -21.83 -40.45
CA ALA A 364 11.88 -22.18 -41.83
C ALA A 364 11.15 -23.44 -42.33
N ASN A 365 10.65 -24.28 -41.41
CA ASN A 365 9.89 -25.48 -41.74
C ASN A 365 8.47 -25.41 -41.17
N ASN A 366 7.57 -26.14 -41.82
CA ASN A 366 6.17 -26.21 -41.40
C ASN A 366 6.06 -26.78 -39.98
N ILE A 367 5.56 -25.96 -39.05
CA ILE A 367 5.27 -26.39 -37.69
C ILE A 367 3.83 -26.11 -37.27
N THR A 368 3.41 -26.83 -36.24
CA THR A 368 2.17 -26.56 -35.52
C THR A 368 2.52 -26.41 -34.05
N ILE A 369 2.31 -25.20 -33.51
CA ILE A 369 2.37 -24.96 -32.07
C ILE A 369 1.14 -25.61 -31.45
N THR A 370 1.37 -26.52 -30.50
CA THR A 370 0.30 -27.26 -29.81
C THR A 370 0.18 -26.91 -28.34
N ASP A 371 1.15 -26.19 -27.77
CA ASP A 371 1.15 -25.75 -26.37
C ASP A 371 2.13 -24.56 -26.19
N PHE A 372 2.05 -23.86 -25.06
CA PHE A 372 3.06 -22.91 -24.60
C PHE A 372 3.56 -23.31 -23.20
N ASN A 373 4.84 -23.66 -23.11
CA ASN A 373 5.46 -24.11 -21.86
C ASN A 373 5.83 -22.95 -20.93
N GLY A 374 5.93 -23.22 -19.63
CA GLY A 374 6.40 -22.22 -18.65
C GLY A 374 5.39 -21.10 -18.38
N GLY A 375 4.15 -21.25 -18.85
CA GLY A 375 3.03 -20.39 -18.52
C GLY A 375 2.67 -20.42 -17.04
N THR A 376 2.39 -19.26 -16.47
CA THR A 376 1.76 -19.16 -15.14
C THR A 376 0.26 -18.96 -15.27
N PRO A 377 -0.58 -19.54 -14.40
CA PRO A 377 -2.03 -19.32 -14.46
C PRO A 377 -2.35 -17.82 -14.47
N GLY A 378 -3.05 -17.43 -15.53
CA GLY A 378 -3.49 -16.08 -15.80
C GLY A 378 -2.67 -15.30 -16.82
N GLN A 379 -1.46 -15.75 -17.14
CA GLN A 379 -0.57 -15.04 -18.05
C GLN A 379 -1.24 -14.78 -19.40
N ARG A 380 -1.18 -13.53 -19.87
CA ARG A 380 -1.55 -13.17 -21.25
C ARG A 380 -0.30 -12.99 -22.10
N ILE A 381 -0.31 -13.60 -23.27
CA ILE A 381 0.72 -13.42 -24.29
C ILE A 381 0.10 -12.89 -25.58
N TYR A 382 0.93 -12.20 -26.37
CA TYR A 382 0.64 -11.85 -27.75
C TYR A 382 1.69 -12.49 -28.65
N LEU A 383 1.23 -13.22 -29.65
CA LEU A 383 2.07 -13.93 -30.60
C LEU A 383 1.88 -13.34 -31.99
N LEU A 384 2.93 -12.74 -32.53
CA LEU A 384 3.02 -12.37 -33.94
C LEU A 384 3.48 -13.59 -34.74
N ILE A 385 2.66 -14.02 -35.71
CA ILE A 385 3.09 -15.05 -36.66
C ILE A 385 3.88 -14.35 -37.78
N ASP A 386 5.20 -14.29 -37.65
CA ASP A 386 6.14 -13.54 -38.52
C ASP A 386 6.80 -14.47 -39.57
N ASP A 387 6.07 -15.53 -39.98
CA ASP A 387 6.45 -16.48 -41.03
C ASP A 387 5.21 -17.19 -41.65
N ASP A 388 5.38 -17.83 -42.81
CA ASP A 388 4.35 -18.61 -43.53
C ASP A 388 4.37 -20.13 -43.21
N HIS A 389 5.16 -20.52 -42.20
CA HIS A 389 5.43 -21.89 -41.83
C HIS A 389 4.74 -22.31 -40.52
N THR A 390 4.26 -21.37 -39.73
CA THR A 390 3.67 -21.63 -38.40
C THR A 390 2.16 -21.75 -38.47
N THR A 391 1.63 -22.72 -37.72
CA THR A 391 0.19 -22.87 -37.46
C THR A 391 -0.06 -23.05 -35.96
N ILE A 392 -1.27 -22.72 -35.51
CA ILE A 392 -1.72 -22.99 -34.15
C ILE A 392 -2.68 -24.18 -34.18
N GLY A 393 -2.30 -25.26 -33.51
CA GLY A 393 -3.10 -26.47 -33.40
C GLY A 393 -4.12 -26.35 -32.28
N GLY A 394 -5.38 -26.73 -32.56
CA GLY A 394 -6.34 -26.95 -31.49
C GLY A 394 -5.95 -28.22 -30.73
N SER A 395 -5.56 -28.07 -29.47
CA SER A 395 -5.14 -29.15 -28.59
C SER A 395 -5.91 -29.07 -27.26
N PRO A 396 -5.78 -30.04 -26.35
CA PRO A 396 -6.27 -29.88 -24.99
C PRO A 396 -5.66 -28.66 -24.28
N ASP A 397 -4.46 -28.25 -24.69
CA ASP A 397 -3.62 -27.24 -24.04
C ASP A 397 -3.75 -25.85 -24.69
N ILE A 398 -4.27 -25.73 -25.92
CA ILE A 398 -4.62 -24.46 -26.60
C ILE A 398 -6.05 -24.54 -27.10
N GLN A 399 -6.95 -23.73 -26.54
CA GLN A 399 -8.37 -23.70 -26.89
C GLN A 399 -8.78 -22.36 -27.52
N GLY A 400 -9.22 -22.42 -28.77
CA GLY A 400 -9.84 -21.25 -29.42
C GLY A 400 -11.30 -21.08 -29.03
N GLY A 401 -11.74 -19.85 -28.75
CA GLY A 401 -13.17 -19.48 -28.63
C GLY A 401 -14.00 -19.64 -29.92
N GLY A 402 -13.44 -20.27 -30.95
CA GLY A 402 -13.99 -20.50 -32.28
C GLY A 402 -13.07 -21.41 -33.11
N ARG A 403 -13.32 -21.53 -34.41
CA ARG A 403 -12.43 -22.28 -35.33
C ARG A 403 -11.10 -21.55 -35.40
N LEU A 404 -10.03 -22.12 -34.84
CA LEU A 404 -8.68 -21.57 -34.94
C LEU A 404 -8.35 -21.29 -36.43
N PRO A 405 -7.69 -20.16 -36.74
CA PRO A 405 -7.41 -19.80 -38.12
C PRO A 405 -6.61 -20.91 -38.81
N THR A 406 -7.07 -21.33 -39.98
CA THR A 406 -6.32 -22.29 -40.80
C THR A 406 -5.14 -21.58 -41.49
N ARG A 407 -4.04 -22.32 -41.66
CA ARG A 407 -2.72 -21.90 -42.18
C ARG A 407 -2.70 -20.81 -43.26
N SER A 408 -3.66 -20.79 -44.18
CA SER A 408 -3.64 -19.88 -45.34
C SER A 408 -3.78 -18.38 -45.01
N ASN A 409 -4.00 -18.01 -43.75
CA ASN A 409 -4.32 -16.62 -43.36
C ASN A 409 -3.54 -16.11 -42.13
N LEU A 410 -2.48 -16.78 -41.66
CA LEU A 410 -1.84 -16.45 -40.37
C LEU A 410 -0.64 -15.51 -40.45
N GLU A 411 0.06 -15.40 -41.58
CA GLU A 411 1.22 -14.49 -41.74
C GLU A 411 0.81 -13.06 -41.37
N ASP A 412 1.64 -12.39 -40.58
CA ASP A 412 1.43 -11.04 -40.01
C ASP A 412 0.23 -10.91 -39.03
N MET A 413 -0.36 -12.02 -38.58
CA MET A 413 -1.40 -11.96 -37.54
C MET A 413 -0.80 -11.84 -36.15
N LEU A 414 -1.33 -10.90 -35.37
CA LEU A 414 -1.12 -10.83 -33.92
C LEU A 414 -2.26 -11.57 -33.20
N LEU A 415 -1.93 -12.68 -32.56
CA LEU A 415 -2.84 -13.50 -31.76
C LEU A 415 -2.68 -13.15 -30.27
N SER A 416 -3.72 -13.33 -29.46
CA SER A 416 -3.65 -13.21 -28.01
C SER A 416 -4.15 -14.49 -27.35
N PHE A 417 -3.38 -15.00 -26.40
CA PHE A 417 -3.69 -16.21 -25.62
C PHE A 417 -3.66 -15.86 -24.13
N THR A 418 -4.52 -16.51 -23.35
CA THR A 418 -4.57 -16.31 -21.89
C THR A 418 -4.57 -17.66 -21.21
N HIS A 419 -3.56 -17.91 -20.39
CA HIS A 419 -3.42 -19.17 -19.67
C HIS A 419 -4.46 -19.25 -18.54
N VAL A 420 -5.41 -20.17 -18.61
CA VAL A 420 -6.44 -20.39 -17.59
C VAL A 420 -6.44 -21.87 -17.20
N ASN A 421 -6.14 -22.16 -15.94
CA ASN A 421 -6.17 -23.52 -15.38
C ASN A 421 -5.34 -24.56 -16.17
N GLY A 422 -4.16 -24.18 -16.67
CA GLY A 422 -3.27 -25.10 -17.40
C GLY A 422 -3.56 -25.18 -18.91
N ILE A 423 -4.41 -24.30 -19.44
CA ILE A 423 -4.83 -24.27 -20.86
C ILE A 423 -4.71 -22.84 -21.38
N TRP A 424 -4.26 -22.64 -22.61
CA TRP A 424 -4.02 -21.34 -23.26
C TRP A 424 -5.13 -20.86 -24.18
#